data_AF-A0A955AXD0-F1
#
_entry.id   AF-A0A955AXD0-F1
#
_cell.length_a   1.000
_cell.length_b   1.000
_cell.length_c   1.000
_cell.angle_alpha   90.00
_cell.angle_beta   90.00
_cell.angle_gamma   90.00
#
_symmetry.space_group_name_H-M   'P 1'
#
loop_
_entity.id
_entity.type
_entity.pdbx_description
1 polymer ?
#
loop_
_entity_poly.entity_id
_entity_poly.type
_entity_poly.pdbx_seq_one_letter_code
_entity_poly.pdbx_strand_id
1 'polypeptide(L)'
;MARTRLITLATFENAGQAYAAQGCLAARGIMAQVDGDVSHTALSYVGSALGGVKLLVLAEDADAARECLATADPDSTDDSGPWLCDKCQEEVDAGFDICWSCGATREEAAIPLKHVPLRAEVLPSLPAVENEPDASDPNDHSKLHLPRDPKNPYAAPTQVGAVNRASIVEERGGDDETEALVLRAWRASIIGLVFWPGILHFYSMWLLLRAAFSKSEELSPTASRRFKLALAVNILAAAFLAVAINAFLRFGG
;
A
#
# COMPACT_ATOMS: atom_id res chain seq x y z
N MET A 1 1.99 -34.59 23.54
CA MET A 1 2.13 -33.59 22.45
C MET A 1 2.39 -32.24 23.11
N ALA A 2 3.63 -31.74 23.04
CA ALA A 2 3.96 -30.43 23.57
C ALA A 2 3.21 -29.38 22.76
N ARG A 3 2.55 -28.43 23.43
CA ARG A 3 1.88 -27.31 22.76
C ARG A 3 2.96 -26.34 22.28
N THR A 4 3.09 -26.23 20.97
CA THR A 4 3.90 -25.22 20.28
C THR A 4 3.41 -23.83 20.71
N ARG A 5 4.14 -23.16 21.60
CA ARG A 5 3.76 -21.86 22.15
C ARG A 5 4.52 -20.76 21.40
N LEU A 6 3.79 -19.96 20.63
CA LEU A 6 4.32 -18.74 20.02
C LEU A 6 4.34 -17.61 21.04
N ILE A 7 5.41 -16.82 21.06
CA ILE A 7 5.53 -15.61 21.86
C ILE A 7 5.94 -14.43 20.97
N THR A 8 5.53 -13.23 21.36
CA THR A 8 5.95 -12.00 20.69
C THR A 8 7.39 -11.68 21.04
N LEU A 9 8.25 -11.65 20.02
CA LEU A 9 9.66 -11.31 20.13
C LEU A 9 9.88 -9.80 20.07
N ALA A 10 9.26 -9.15 19.09
CA ALA A 10 9.38 -7.72 18.83
C ALA A 10 8.12 -7.17 18.16
N THR A 11 7.96 -5.85 18.22
CA THR A 11 6.90 -5.10 17.53
C THR A 11 7.56 -4.02 16.68
N PHE A 12 7.21 -3.99 15.40
CA PHE A 12 7.77 -3.07 14.41
C PHE A 12 6.73 -2.03 13.98
N GLU A 13 7.19 -0.87 13.54
CA GLU A 13 6.33 0.21 13.07
C GLU A 13 5.72 -0.07 11.69
N ASN A 14 6.41 -0.87 10.87
CA ASN A 14 5.97 -1.22 9.53
C ASN A 14 6.25 -2.69 9.21
N ALA A 15 5.54 -3.20 8.20
CA ALA A 15 5.67 -4.58 7.77
C ALA A 15 7.06 -4.89 7.18
N GLY A 16 7.70 -3.92 6.53
CA GLY A 16 9.03 -4.10 5.90
C GLY A 16 10.10 -4.50 6.91
N GLN A 17 10.18 -3.78 8.04
CA GLN A 17 11.10 -4.12 9.13
C GLN A 17 10.79 -5.49 9.74
N ALA A 18 9.51 -5.83 9.93
CA ALA A 18 9.11 -7.13 10.45
C ALA A 18 9.52 -8.28 9.52
N TYR A 19 9.35 -8.11 8.21
CA TYR A 19 9.77 -9.11 7.21
C TYR A 19 11.30 -9.20 7.07
N ALA A 20 12.02 -8.09 7.18
CA ALA A 20 13.48 -8.10 7.22
C ALA A 20 14.00 -8.89 8.43
N ALA A 21 13.43 -8.64 9.61
CA ALA A 21 13.73 -9.39 10.83
C ALA A 21 13.35 -10.88 10.70
N GLN A 22 12.19 -11.20 10.12
CA GLN A 22 11.79 -12.57 9.83
C GLN A 22 12.80 -13.28 8.90
N GLY A 23 13.28 -12.60 7.85
CA GLY A 23 14.30 -13.12 6.95
C GLY A 23 15.63 -13.41 7.66
N CYS A 24 16.06 -12.51 8.55
CA CYS A 24 17.27 -12.67 9.36
C CYS A 24 17.19 -13.90 10.28
N LEU A 25 16.03 -14.15 10.89
CA LEU A 25 15.77 -15.33 11.71
C LEU A 25 15.72 -16.62 10.86
N ALA A 26 15.05 -16.56 9.71
CA ALA A 26 14.93 -17.69 8.79
C ALA A 26 16.30 -18.15 8.25
N ALA A 27 17.22 -17.21 7.99
CA ALA A 27 18.60 -17.53 7.56
C ALA A 27 19.39 -18.35 8.60
N ARG A 28 18.98 -18.33 9.86
CA ARG A 28 19.56 -19.12 10.96
C ARG A 28 18.72 -20.34 11.34
N GLY A 29 17.70 -20.66 10.55
CA GLY A 29 16.80 -21.79 10.77
C GLY A 29 15.76 -21.57 11.87
N ILE A 30 15.57 -20.33 12.33
CA ILE A 30 14.56 -20.00 13.35
C ILE A 30 13.23 -19.66 12.66
N MET A 31 12.18 -20.40 13.00
CA MET A 31 10.84 -20.16 12.46
C MET A 31 10.18 -18.96 13.14
N ALA A 32 9.81 -17.96 12.35
CA ALA A 32 9.12 -16.76 12.81
C ALA A 32 7.87 -16.48 11.97
N GLN A 33 6.85 -15.91 12.60
CA GLN A 33 5.58 -15.52 11.97
C GLN A 33 5.33 -14.03 12.21
N VAL A 34 4.91 -13.33 11.16
CA VAL A 34 4.49 -11.93 11.24
C VAL A 34 2.97 -11.87 11.46
N ASP A 35 2.51 -11.08 12.43
CA ASP A 35 1.10 -10.85 12.74
C ASP A 35 0.76 -9.35 12.71
N GLY A 36 -0.40 -9.01 12.16
CA GLY A 36 -0.88 -7.62 12.04
C GLY A 36 -0.50 -6.88 10.76
N ASP A 37 0.21 -7.50 9.81
CA ASP A 37 0.62 -6.90 8.53
C ASP A 37 -0.59 -6.48 7.66
N VAL A 38 -1.59 -7.34 7.53
CA VAL A 38 -2.80 -7.09 6.72
C VAL A 38 -3.63 -5.97 7.33
N SER A 39 -3.73 -5.92 8.66
CA SER A 39 -4.47 -4.88 9.37
C SER A 39 -3.78 -3.51 9.25
N HIS A 40 -2.44 -3.49 9.31
CA HIS A 40 -1.65 -2.28 9.14
C HIS A 40 -1.76 -1.73 7.70
N THR A 41 -1.68 -2.62 6.70
CA THR A 41 -1.72 -2.23 5.28
C THR A 41 -3.11 -1.78 4.85
N ALA A 42 -4.18 -2.42 5.36
CA ALA A 42 -5.56 -2.09 5.01
C ALA A 42 -6.04 -0.73 5.57
N LEU A 43 -5.42 -0.24 6.65
CA LEU A 43 -5.87 0.96 7.36
C LEU A 43 -4.94 2.16 7.21
N SER A 44 -3.89 2.06 6.37
CA SER A 44 -2.93 3.10 5.95
C SER A 44 -2.51 4.10 7.03
N TYR A 45 -3.38 5.03 7.43
CA TYR A 45 -3.14 6.06 8.43
C TYR A 45 -3.36 5.63 9.90
N VAL A 46 -4.20 4.60 10.15
CA VAL A 46 -4.56 4.18 11.54
C VAL A 46 -3.74 2.96 12.00
N GLY A 47 -2.93 2.38 11.12
CA GLY A 47 -2.17 1.15 11.40
C GLY A 47 -1.24 1.25 12.61
N SER A 48 -0.59 2.40 12.81
CA SER A 48 0.35 2.64 13.92
C SER A 48 -0.34 2.76 15.28
N ALA A 49 -1.61 3.18 15.33
CA ALA A 49 -2.40 3.22 16.57
C ALA A 49 -2.84 1.83 17.06
N LEU A 50 -2.75 0.79 16.23
CA LEU A 50 -3.20 -0.58 16.55
C LEU A 50 -2.11 -1.45 17.19
N GLY A 51 -0.98 -0.85 17.61
CA GLY A 51 0.07 -1.55 18.35
C GLY A 51 1.08 -2.28 17.47
N GLY A 52 1.30 -1.80 16.24
CA GLY A 52 2.38 -2.22 15.33
C GLY A 52 2.24 -3.63 14.75
N VAL A 53 3.24 -4.03 13.95
CA VAL A 53 3.36 -5.36 13.35
C VAL A 53 4.20 -6.24 14.27
N LYS A 54 3.66 -7.38 14.70
CA LYS A 54 4.31 -8.25 15.70
C LYS A 54 5.06 -9.37 15.02
N LEU A 55 6.28 -9.62 15.49
CA LEU A 55 7.06 -10.80 15.10
C LEU A 55 6.98 -11.84 16.21
N LEU A 56 6.44 -13.01 15.87
CA LEU A 56 6.19 -14.12 16.75
C LEU A 56 7.21 -15.24 16.49
N VAL A 57 7.76 -15.83 17.54
CA VAL A 57 8.67 -16.99 17.46
C VAL A 57 8.25 -18.07 18.44
N LEU A 58 8.76 -19.28 18.25
CA LEU A 58 8.59 -20.36 19.23
C LEU A 58 9.25 -19.98 20.55
N ALA A 59 8.58 -20.29 21.67
CA ALA A 59 9.11 -19.97 23.00
C ALA A 59 10.49 -20.60 23.27
N GLU A 60 10.79 -21.72 22.63
CA GLU A 60 12.09 -22.41 22.73
C GLU A 60 13.22 -21.70 21.98
N ASP A 61 12.89 -20.97 20.91
CA ASP A 61 13.87 -20.26 20.07
C ASP A 61 14.01 -18.78 20.47
N ALA A 62 13.27 -18.33 21.47
CA ALA A 62 13.16 -16.92 21.82
C ALA A 62 14.50 -16.26 22.17
N ASP A 63 15.36 -16.97 22.91
CA ASP A 63 16.66 -16.43 23.34
C ASP A 63 17.62 -16.30 22.14
N ALA A 64 17.72 -17.35 21.31
CA ALA A 64 18.50 -17.33 20.07
C ALA A 64 18.00 -16.25 19.09
N ALA A 65 16.68 -16.06 19.01
CA ALA A 65 16.09 -15.04 18.16
C ALA A 65 16.42 -13.61 18.63
N ARG A 66 16.45 -13.35 19.96
CA ARG A 66 16.85 -12.03 20.48
C ARG A 66 18.32 -11.73 20.19
N GLU A 67 19.19 -12.71 20.37
CA GLU A 67 20.62 -12.56 20.05
C GLU A 67 20.84 -12.28 18.55
N CYS A 68 20.10 -12.98 17.69
CA CYS A 68 20.12 -12.75 16.25
C CYS A 68 19.68 -11.32 15.89
N LEU A 69 18.64 -10.78 16.52
CA LEU A 69 18.17 -9.42 16.23
C LEU A 69 19.11 -8.35 16.80
N ALA A 70 19.76 -8.60 17.95
CA ALA A 70 20.70 -7.65 18.54
C ALA A 70 21.99 -7.47 17.73
N THR A 71 22.38 -8.48 16.94
CA THR A 71 23.54 -8.40 16.03
C THR A 71 23.20 -7.80 14.67
N ALA A 72 21.91 -7.71 14.34
CA ALA A 72 21.40 -7.17 13.07
C ALA A 72 20.87 -5.74 13.26
N ASP A 73 21.60 -4.91 14.01
CA ASP A 73 21.21 -3.54 14.34
C ASP A 73 20.82 -2.77 13.07
N PRO A 74 19.53 -2.42 12.87
CA PRO A 74 19.09 -1.69 11.68
C PRO A 74 19.59 -0.24 11.67
N ASP A 75 20.03 0.27 12.83
CA ASP A 75 20.65 1.59 13.00
C ASP A 75 22.19 1.51 12.97
N SER A 76 22.79 0.36 12.65
CA SER A 76 24.17 0.35 12.15
C SER A 76 24.16 0.92 10.73
N THR A 77 23.83 2.20 10.60
CA THR A 77 24.41 3.02 9.56
C THR A 77 25.90 2.90 9.76
N ASP A 78 26.53 2.05 8.95
CA ASP A 78 27.95 2.15 8.74
C ASP A 78 28.16 3.63 8.36
N ASP A 79 28.76 4.41 9.26
CA ASP A 79 28.90 5.88 9.21
C ASP A 79 29.80 6.33 8.03
N SER A 80 30.09 5.37 7.16
CA SER A 80 30.87 5.43 5.96
C SER A 80 29.97 6.01 4.86
N GLY A 81 29.73 7.32 4.91
CA GLY A 81 28.96 8.06 3.89
C GLY A 81 29.32 7.73 2.43
N PRO A 82 28.54 8.22 1.45
CA PRO A 82 28.71 7.88 0.03
C PRO A 82 30.16 8.07 -0.42
N TRP A 83 30.64 7.16 -1.27
CA TRP A 83 32.01 7.13 -1.74
C TRP A 83 32.05 7.29 -3.26
N LEU A 84 33.07 7.99 -3.76
CA LEU A 84 33.29 8.13 -5.19
C LEU A 84 34.23 7.03 -5.68
N CYS A 85 33.83 6.34 -6.74
CA CYS A 85 34.65 5.31 -7.35
C CYS A 85 35.77 5.95 -8.21
N ASP A 86 37.03 5.72 -7.88
CA ASP A 86 38.18 6.27 -8.60
C ASP A 86 38.25 5.80 -10.07
N LYS A 87 37.79 4.58 -10.36
CA LYS A 87 37.86 4.01 -11.72
C LYS A 87 36.88 4.65 -12.71
N CYS A 88 35.67 5.00 -12.27
CA CYS A 88 34.61 5.49 -13.16
C CYS A 88 33.98 6.82 -12.70
N GLN A 89 34.42 7.36 -11.57
CA GLN A 89 33.98 8.63 -10.96
C GLN A 89 32.49 8.67 -10.58
N GLU A 90 31.87 7.51 -10.41
CA GLU A 90 30.46 7.41 -9.99
C GLU A 90 30.33 7.54 -8.47
N GLU A 91 29.27 8.21 -8.01
CA GLU A 91 28.90 8.24 -6.60
C GLU A 91 28.20 6.94 -6.21
N VAL A 92 28.75 6.25 -5.21
CA VAL A 92 28.27 4.97 -4.71
C VAL A 92 27.80 5.17 -3.28
N ASP A 93 26.59 4.74 -2.99
CA ASP A 93 25.99 4.85 -1.66
C ASP A 93 26.78 4.04 -0.61
N ALA A 94 26.76 4.51 0.64
CA ALA A 94 27.40 3.92 1.80
C ALA A 94 27.13 2.41 1.96
N GLY A 95 25.92 1.98 1.59
CA GLY A 95 25.48 0.58 1.73
C GLY A 95 26.09 -0.41 0.73
N PHE A 96 26.96 0.03 -0.19
CA PHE A 96 27.54 -0.83 -1.22
C PHE A 96 29.07 -0.92 -1.13
N ASP A 97 29.57 -2.16 -1.04
CA ASP A 97 31.01 -2.47 -1.09
C ASP A 97 31.57 -2.54 -2.51
N ILE A 98 30.72 -2.41 -3.54
CA ILE A 98 31.09 -2.54 -4.95
C ILE A 98 30.42 -1.42 -5.76
N CYS A 99 31.19 -0.77 -6.63
CA CYS A 99 30.67 0.21 -7.56
C CYS A 99 29.73 -0.44 -8.57
N TRP A 100 28.48 0.00 -8.61
CA TRP A 100 27.44 -0.52 -9.51
C TRP A 100 27.72 -0.26 -11.01
N SER A 101 28.56 0.73 -11.33
CA SER A 101 28.91 1.08 -12.71
C SER A 101 30.06 0.24 -13.28
N CYS A 102 31.15 0.06 -12.52
CA CYS A 102 32.36 -0.63 -13.04
C CYS A 102 32.73 -1.93 -12.31
N GLY A 103 32.06 -2.27 -11.21
CA GLY A 103 32.31 -3.50 -10.44
C GLY A 103 33.55 -3.47 -9.54
N ALA A 104 34.23 -2.33 -9.39
CA ALA A 104 35.37 -2.21 -8.47
C ALA A 104 34.91 -2.21 -7.00
N THR A 105 35.67 -2.85 -6.11
CA THR A 105 35.37 -2.83 -4.68
C THR A 105 35.70 -1.48 -4.07
N ARG A 106 35.05 -1.16 -2.95
CA ARG A 106 35.28 0.07 -2.17
C ARG A 106 36.73 0.15 -1.70
N GLU A 107 37.34 -0.96 -1.31
CA GLU A 107 38.74 -0.98 -0.88
C GLU A 107 39.71 -0.66 -2.03
N GLU A 108 39.39 -1.09 -3.25
CA GLU A 108 40.24 -0.88 -4.44
C GLU A 108 40.06 0.50 -5.07
N ALA A 109 38.87 1.09 -4.97
CA ALA A 109 38.48 2.24 -5.76
C ALA A 109 37.87 3.38 -4.97
N ALA A 110 37.65 3.28 -3.65
CA ALA A 110 37.23 4.45 -2.91
C ALA A 110 38.36 5.45 -2.85
N ILE A 111 38.09 6.67 -3.31
CA ILE A 111 39.01 7.78 -3.11
C ILE A 111 39.10 8.00 -1.58
N PRO A 112 40.27 7.80 -0.95
CA PRO A 112 40.40 8.06 0.46
C PRO A 112 40.19 9.55 0.69
N LEU A 113 39.08 9.90 1.35
CA LEU A 113 38.78 11.27 1.78
C LEU A 113 39.78 11.70 2.86
N LYS A 114 41.03 11.97 2.46
CA LYS A 114 42.00 12.54 3.39
C LYS A 114 41.85 14.04 3.54
N HIS A 115 41.53 14.80 2.50
CA HIS A 115 41.20 16.22 2.65
C HIS A 115 40.43 16.70 1.42
N VAL A 116 39.12 16.91 1.53
CA VAL A 116 38.41 17.79 0.61
C VAL A 116 37.75 18.86 1.47
N PRO A 117 38.32 20.09 1.57
CA PRO A 117 37.59 21.18 2.16
C PRO A 117 36.33 21.38 1.32
N LEU A 118 35.15 21.39 1.95
CA LEU A 118 33.89 21.78 1.33
C LEU A 118 34.05 23.19 0.74
N ARG A 119 34.51 23.26 -0.50
CA ARG A 119 34.64 24.50 -1.23
C ARG A 119 33.32 24.66 -1.97
N ALA A 120 32.45 25.46 -1.36
CA ALA A 120 31.28 26.06 -1.98
C ALA A 120 31.73 26.99 -3.13
N GLU A 121 32.24 26.42 -4.22
CA GLU A 121 32.45 27.15 -5.46
C GLU A 121 31.18 27.07 -6.29
N VAL A 122 30.37 28.11 -6.11
CA VAL A 122 29.59 28.81 -7.14
C VAL A 122 29.43 28.00 -8.43
N LEU A 123 28.31 27.27 -8.53
CA LEU A 123 27.84 26.71 -9.78
C LEU A 123 27.72 27.84 -10.81
N PRO A 124 28.37 27.76 -11.99
CA PRO A 124 28.13 28.71 -13.05
C PRO A 124 26.63 28.69 -13.37
N SER A 125 26.01 29.86 -13.44
CA SER A 125 24.61 30.01 -13.82
C SER A 125 24.35 29.21 -15.10
N LEU A 126 23.55 28.15 -14.97
CA LEU A 126 23.09 27.35 -16.10
C LEU A 126 22.48 28.32 -17.14
N PRO A 127 22.80 28.16 -18.44
CA PRO A 127 22.16 28.97 -19.47
C PRO A 127 20.65 28.79 -19.38
N ALA A 128 19.93 29.89 -19.52
CA ALA A 128 18.48 29.91 -19.51
C ALA A 128 17.97 28.84 -20.49
N VAL A 129 17.20 27.89 -19.96
CA VAL A 129 16.47 26.92 -20.77
C VAL A 129 15.53 27.74 -21.66
N GLU A 130 15.91 27.89 -22.92
CA GLU A 130 15.10 28.55 -23.92
C GLU A 130 13.80 27.74 -24.05
N ASN A 131 12.69 28.44 -23.77
CA ASN A 131 11.31 27.96 -23.76
C ASN A 131 11.05 26.76 -24.68
N GLU A 132 10.71 25.61 -24.07
CA GLU A 132 10.15 24.48 -24.80
C GLU A 132 8.92 24.93 -25.58
N PRO A 133 8.80 24.54 -26.87
CA PRO A 133 7.64 24.85 -27.67
C PRO A 133 6.42 24.09 -27.15
N ASP A 134 5.45 24.86 -26.66
CA ASP A 134 4.02 24.58 -26.58
C ASP A 134 3.64 23.21 -26.02
N ALA A 135 3.25 23.20 -24.75
CA ALA A 135 2.61 22.09 -24.06
C ALA A 135 1.23 21.79 -24.69
N SER A 136 1.23 21.21 -25.88
CA SER A 136 0.05 20.63 -26.49
C SER A 136 -0.25 19.31 -25.76
N ASP A 137 -1.27 19.37 -24.90
CA ASP A 137 -1.98 18.27 -24.24
C ASP A 137 -1.10 17.24 -23.46
N PRO A 138 -1.09 17.29 -22.11
CA PRO A 138 -0.39 16.28 -21.30
C PRO A 138 -0.91 14.83 -21.48
N ASN A 139 -2.03 14.62 -22.19
CA ASN A 139 -2.54 13.30 -22.56
C ASN A 139 -2.20 12.87 -24.00
N ASP A 140 -1.46 13.67 -24.78
CA ASP A 140 -1.04 13.29 -26.13
C ASP A 140 0.15 12.30 -26.10
N HIS A 141 -0.15 11.05 -25.76
CA HIS A 141 0.81 9.95 -25.81
C HIS A 141 1.19 9.53 -27.24
N SER A 142 0.57 10.11 -28.28
CA SER A 142 0.85 9.73 -29.67
C SER A 142 2.27 10.10 -30.12
N LYS A 143 2.92 11.04 -29.42
CA LYS A 143 4.30 11.45 -29.70
C LYS A 143 5.35 10.64 -28.94
N LEU A 144 4.94 9.77 -28.00
CA LEU A 144 5.84 8.90 -27.24
C LEU A 144 6.12 7.57 -27.96
N HIS A 145 6.32 7.63 -29.27
CA HIS A 145 6.82 6.49 -30.05
C HIS A 145 8.34 6.44 -29.95
N LEU A 146 8.85 5.89 -28.85
CA LEU A 146 10.26 5.48 -28.80
C LEU A 146 10.49 4.38 -29.85
N PRO A 147 11.48 4.53 -30.76
CA PRO A 147 11.83 3.49 -31.71
C PRO A 147 12.17 2.22 -30.95
N ARG A 148 11.46 1.11 -31.24
CA ARG A 148 11.79 -0.17 -30.63
C ARG A 148 13.05 -0.73 -31.28
N ASP A 149 14.10 -0.88 -30.49
CA ASP A 149 15.28 -1.66 -30.89
C ASP A 149 14.96 -3.16 -30.74
N PRO A 150 14.90 -3.94 -31.83
CA PRO A 150 14.61 -5.38 -31.78
C PRO A 150 15.69 -6.19 -31.05
N LYS A 151 16.84 -5.59 -30.74
CA LYS A 151 17.91 -6.24 -29.96
C LYS A 151 17.86 -5.92 -28.47
N ASN A 152 16.93 -5.08 -28.01
CA ASN A 152 16.83 -4.76 -26.59
C ASN A 152 16.30 -5.96 -25.78
N PRO A 153 17.13 -6.60 -24.93
CA PRO A 153 16.70 -7.76 -24.13
C PRO A 153 15.66 -7.40 -23.05
N TYR A 154 15.47 -6.11 -22.78
CA TYR A 154 14.45 -5.56 -21.89
C TYR A 154 13.22 -5.02 -22.64
N ALA A 155 13.10 -5.28 -23.95
CA ALA A 155 11.89 -4.93 -24.67
C ALA A 155 10.69 -5.66 -24.05
N ALA A 156 9.67 -4.89 -23.66
CA ALA A 156 8.45 -5.48 -23.10
C ALA A 156 7.86 -6.49 -24.11
N PRO A 157 7.38 -7.66 -23.63
CA PRO A 157 6.82 -8.67 -24.51
C PRO A 157 5.72 -8.07 -25.39
N THR A 158 5.73 -8.42 -26.66
CA THR A 158 4.73 -7.99 -27.65
C THR A 158 3.35 -8.26 -27.08
N GLN A 159 2.51 -7.22 -26.93
CA GLN A 159 1.14 -7.39 -26.46
C GLN A 159 0.47 -8.50 -27.29
N VAL A 160 0.25 -9.65 -26.64
CA VAL A 160 -0.39 -10.82 -27.23
C VAL A 160 -1.81 -10.41 -27.56
N GLY A 161 -2.10 -10.23 -28.84
CA GLY A 161 -3.43 -10.00 -29.42
C GLY A 161 -4.26 -8.91 -28.72
N ALA A 162 -4.58 -7.84 -29.44
CA ALA A 162 -5.65 -6.94 -29.02
C ALA A 162 -7.00 -7.70 -29.05
N VAL A 163 -7.23 -8.56 -28.05
CA VAL A 163 -8.56 -8.83 -27.53
C VAL A 163 -9.12 -7.45 -27.24
N ASN A 164 -10.30 -7.15 -27.75
CA ASN A 164 -10.95 -5.85 -27.69
C ASN A 164 -11.08 -5.42 -26.22
N ARG A 165 -10.04 -4.78 -25.69
CA ARG A 165 -9.90 -4.46 -24.26
C ARG A 165 -10.98 -3.47 -23.84
N ALA A 166 -11.44 -2.64 -24.77
CA ALA A 166 -12.56 -1.74 -24.57
C ALA A 166 -13.85 -2.50 -24.18
N SER A 167 -14.25 -3.53 -24.91
CA SER A 167 -15.50 -4.25 -24.63
C SER A 167 -15.42 -5.12 -23.36
N ILE A 168 -14.26 -5.70 -23.07
CA ILE A 168 -14.08 -6.50 -21.83
C ILE A 168 -13.99 -5.61 -20.59
N VAL A 169 -13.44 -4.39 -20.70
CA VAL A 169 -13.34 -3.45 -19.57
C VAL A 169 -14.67 -2.73 -19.32
N GLU A 170 -15.46 -2.44 -20.36
CA GLU A 170 -16.77 -1.78 -20.20
C GLU A 170 -17.81 -2.72 -19.55
N GLU A 171 -17.91 -3.98 -19.99
CA GLU A 171 -18.87 -4.94 -19.41
C GLU A 171 -18.50 -5.35 -17.97
N ARG A 172 -17.19 -5.53 -17.68
CA ARG A 172 -16.67 -5.86 -16.34
C ARG A 172 -16.48 -4.62 -15.43
N GLY A 173 -16.73 -3.42 -15.93
CA GLY A 173 -16.65 -2.20 -15.12
C GLY A 173 -17.97 -1.92 -14.39
N GLY A 174 -19.09 -2.27 -15.02
CA GLY A 174 -20.43 -1.96 -14.51
C GLY A 174 -20.89 -2.84 -13.35
N ASP A 175 -20.50 -4.12 -13.35
CA ASP A 175 -20.77 -5.06 -12.26
C ASP A 175 -19.96 -4.70 -11.00
N ASP A 176 -18.67 -4.39 -11.17
CA ASP A 176 -17.76 -3.97 -10.10
C ASP A 176 -18.20 -2.63 -9.45
N GLU A 177 -18.65 -1.65 -10.24
CA GLU A 177 -19.15 -0.38 -9.70
C GLU A 177 -20.43 -0.60 -8.87
N THR A 178 -21.36 -1.44 -9.37
CA THR A 178 -22.62 -1.73 -8.68
C THR A 178 -22.35 -2.47 -7.36
N GLU A 179 -21.46 -3.45 -7.35
CA GLU A 179 -21.09 -4.17 -6.12
C GLU A 179 -20.41 -3.23 -5.10
N ALA A 180 -19.58 -2.30 -5.56
CA ALA A 180 -18.98 -1.29 -4.70
C ALA A 180 -20.03 -0.37 -4.05
N LEU A 181 -21.07 0.03 -4.79
CA LEU A 181 -22.19 0.80 -4.26
C LEU A 181 -22.96 0.01 -3.19
N VAL A 182 -23.25 -1.27 -3.44
CA VAL A 182 -23.93 -2.15 -2.47
C VAL A 182 -23.11 -2.32 -1.19
N LEU A 183 -21.79 -2.50 -1.30
CA LEU A 183 -20.91 -2.66 -0.14
C LEU A 183 -20.85 -1.37 0.70
N ARG A 184 -20.79 -0.20 0.04
CA ARG A 184 -20.84 1.10 0.72
C ARG A 184 -22.18 1.31 1.42
N ALA A 185 -23.29 0.99 0.76
CA ALA A 185 -24.63 1.09 1.33
C ALA A 185 -24.81 0.19 2.57
N TRP A 186 -24.32 -1.05 2.51
CA TRP A 186 -24.31 -1.98 3.63
C TRP A 186 -23.53 -1.44 4.83
N ARG A 187 -22.29 -0.98 4.62
CA ARG A 187 -21.46 -0.38 5.70
C ARG A 187 -22.14 0.84 6.30
N ALA A 188 -22.68 1.74 5.47
CA ALA A 188 -23.42 2.91 5.92
C ALA A 188 -24.66 2.54 6.76
N SER A 189 -25.36 1.45 6.40
CA SER A 189 -26.54 0.98 7.14
C SER A 189 -26.21 0.47 8.55
N ILE A 190 -25.03 -0.13 8.74
CA ILE A 190 -24.57 -0.60 10.06
C ILE A 190 -24.09 0.58 10.90
N ILE A 191 -23.24 1.44 10.32
CA ILE A 191 -22.67 2.60 11.04
C ILE A 191 -23.79 3.58 11.44
N GLY A 192 -24.83 3.70 10.59
CA GLY A 192 -26.01 4.53 10.85
C GLY A 192 -26.76 4.19 12.12
N LEU A 193 -26.78 2.93 12.54
CA LEU A 193 -27.46 2.49 13.77
C LEU A 193 -26.84 3.10 15.03
N VAL A 194 -25.54 3.45 14.98
CA VAL A 194 -24.78 3.90 16.15
C VAL A 194 -24.61 5.43 16.16
N PHE A 195 -24.18 6.01 15.04
CA PHE A 195 -23.64 7.38 15.07
C PHE A 195 -24.66 8.46 14.67
N TRP A 196 -25.60 8.17 13.76
CA TRP A 196 -26.64 9.14 13.37
C TRP A 196 -27.73 8.48 12.50
N PRO A 197 -28.83 7.98 13.10
CA PRO A 197 -29.78 7.14 12.38
C PRO A 197 -30.58 7.88 11.29
N GLY A 198 -30.70 9.21 11.36
CA GLY A 198 -31.39 9.99 10.31
C GLY A 198 -30.57 10.10 9.02
N ILE A 199 -29.38 10.69 9.10
CA ILE A 199 -28.60 11.10 7.92
C ILE A 199 -27.99 9.89 7.20
N LEU A 200 -27.42 8.95 7.95
CA LEU A 200 -26.69 7.81 7.37
C LEU A 200 -27.61 6.78 6.72
N HIS A 201 -28.82 6.58 7.25
CA HIS A 201 -29.81 5.70 6.62
C HIS A 201 -30.38 6.32 5.35
N PHE A 202 -30.54 7.65 5.29
CA PHE A 202 -30.92 8.34 4.05
C PHE A 202 -29.85 8.18 2.96
N TYR A 203 -28.57 8.33 3.33
CA TYR A 203 -27.46 8.10 2.42
C TYR A 203 -27.37 6.64 1.95
N SER A 204 -27.51 5.68 2.87
CA SER A 204 -27.55 4.24 2.54
C SER A 204 -28.70 3.93 1.57
N MET A 205 -29.89 4.48 1.81
CA MET A 205 -31.03 4.31 0.91
C MET A 205 -30.78 4.91 -0.48
N TRP A 206 -30.19 6.10 -0.55
CA TRP A 206 -29.84 6.74 -1.82
C TRP A 206 -28.83 5.91 -2.63
N LEU A 207 -27.83 5.31 -1.98
CA LEU A 207 -26.87 4.41 -2.63
C LEU A 207 -27.55 3.13 -3.16
N LEU A 208 -28.46 2.51 -2.38
CA LEU A 208 -29.21 1.35 -2.83
C LEU A 208 -30.11 1.69 -4.03
N LEU A 209 -30.75 2.85 -3.99
CA LEU A 209 -31.59 3.34 -5.09
C LEU A 209 -30.76 3.57 -6.35
N ARG A 210 -29.58 4.19 -6.22
CA ARG A 210 -28.64 4.36 -7.33
C ARG A 210 -28.17 3.01 -7.89
N ALA A 211 -27.84 2.05 -7.03
CA ALA A 211 -27.46 0.70 -7.43
C ALA A 211 -28.61 -0.08 -8.10
N ALA A 212 -29.87 0.21 -7.74
CA ALA A 212 -31.05 -0.38 -8.38
C ALA A 212 -31.34 0.23 -9.76
N PHE A 213 -30.92 1.47 -10.01
CA PHE A 213 -31.11 2.16 -11.29
C PHE A 213 -29.93 2.00 -12.26
N SER A 214 -28.75 1.60 -11.79
CA SER A 214 -27.68 1.12 -12.68
C SER A 214 -28.15 -0.16 -13.38
N LYS A 215 -28.01 -0.20 -14.72
CA LYS A 215 -28.38 -1.34 -15.58
C LYS A 215 -27.45 -2.55 -15.32
N SER A 216 -27.46 -3.12 -14.13
CA SER A 216 -26.70 -4.32 -13.82
C SER A 216 -27.51 -5.54 -14.22
N GLU A 217 -27.11 -6.16 -15.33
CA GLU A 217 -27.41 -7.56 -15.63
C GLU A 217 -26.95 -8.41 -14.42
N GLU A 218 -27.89 -9.17 -13.85
CA GLU A 218 -27.73 -10.12 -12.73
C GLU A 218 -26.67 -9.79 -11.65
N LEU A 219 -27.10 -9.15 -10.56
CA LEU A 219 -26.27 -9.00 -9.35
C LEU A 219 -25.72 -10.36 -8.88
N SER A 220 -24.41 -10.40 -8.60
CA SER A 220 -23.76 -11.53 -7.92
C SER A 220 -24.57 -11.99 -6.70
N PRO A 221 -24.70 -13.31 -6.45
CA PRO A 221 -25.52 -13.83 -5.35
C PRO A 221 -25.10 -13.28 -3.97
N THR A 222 -23.82 -12.95 -3.82
CA THR A 222 -23.27 -12.31 -2.61
C THR A 222 -23.74 -10.86 -2.49
N ALA A 223 -23.67 -10.08 -3.59
CA ALA A 223 -24.15 -8.71 -3.63
C ALA A 223 -25.67 -8.63 -3.40
N SER A 224 -26.44 -9.55 -3.99
CA SER A 224 -27.89 -9.64 -3.79
C SER A 224 -28.28 -9.87 -2.32
N ARG A 225 -27.56 -10.75 -1.60
CA ARG A 225 -27.78 -10.95 -0.16
C ARG A 225 -27.49 -9.68 0.64
N ARG A 226 -26.38 -9.00 0.36
CA ARG A 226 -26.00 -7.75 1.04
C ARG A 226 -26.99 -6.63 0.75
N PHE A 227 -27.46 -6.49 -0.48
CA PHE A 227 -28.50 -5.54 -0.87
C PHE A 227 -29.79 -5.75 -0.06
N LYS A 228 -30.29 -6.99 -0.01
CA LYS A 228 -31.51 -7.33 0.75
C LYS A 228 -31.35 -7.06 2.26
N LEU A 229 -30.19 -7.41 2.82
CA LEU A 229 -29.90 -7.16 4.23
C LEU A 229 -29.79 -5.65 4.53
N ALA A 230 -29.09 -4.88 3.70
CA ALA A 230 -28.98 -3.43 3.85
C ALA A 230 -30.37 -2.76 3.77
N LEU A 231 -31.21 -3.19 2.84
CA LEU A 231 -32.58 -2.71 2.71
C LEU A 231 -33.42 -3.01 3.96
N ALA A 232 -33.35 -4.24 4.48
CA ALA A 232 -34.05 -4.63 5.70
C ALA A 232 -33.63 -3.78 6.91
N VAL A 233 -32.32 -3.55 7.09
CA VAL A 233 -31.80 -2.68 8.16
C VAL A 233 -32.33 -1.26 8.03
N ASN A 234 -32.34 -0.68 6.82
CA ASN A 234 -32.87 0.66 6.59
C ASN A 234 -34.39 0.76 6.88
N ILE A 235 -35.18 -0.24 6.50
CA ILE A 235 -36.63 -0.28 6.79
C ILE A 235 -36.88 -0.32 8.29
N LEU A 236 -36.14 -1.17 9.02
CA LEU A 236 -36.27 -1.29 10.48
C LEU A 236 -35.86 0.00 11.19
N ALA A 237 -34.75 0.62 10.78
CA ALA A 237 -34.30 1.89 11.33
C ALA A 237 -35.32 3.02 11.08
N ALA A 238 -35.90 3.09 9.87
CA ALA A 238 -36.93 4.06 9.54
C ALA A 238 -38.21 3.86 10.36
N ALA A 239 -38.65 2.61 10.54
CA ALA A 239 -39.80 2.28 11.38
C ALA A 239 -39.57 2.66 12.85
N PHE A 240 -38.37 2.35 13.38
CA PHE A 240 -37.99 2.75 14.74
C PHE A 240 -37.99 4.27 14.90
N LEU A 241 -37.39 5.00 13.95
CA LEU A 241 -37.35 6.46 13.97
C LEU A 241 -38.76 7.06 13.93
N ALA A 242 -39.66 6.51 13.10
CA ALA A 242 -41.05 6.95 13.04
C ALA A 242 -41.81 6.74 14.35
N VAL A 243 -41.61 5.58 15.01
CA VAL A 243 -42.20 5.31 16.33
C VAL A 243 -41.64 6.27 17.39
N ALA A 244 -40.32 6.50 17.40
CA ALA A 244 -39.68 7.41 18.34
C ALA A 244 -40.18 8.85 18.17
N ILE A 245 -40.31 9.34 16.93
CA ILE A 245 -40.87 10.66 16.64
C ILE A 245 -42.32 10.75 17.11
N ASN A 246 -43.15 9.74 16.83
CA ASN A 246 -44.55 9.73 17.25
C ASN A 246 -44.69 9.73 18.78
N ALA A 247 -43.87 8.93 19.48
CA ALA A 247 -43.83 8.94 20.94
C ALA A 247 -43.42 10.31 21.49
N PHE A 248 -42.37 10.92 20.92
CA PHE A 248 -41.91 12.26 21.31
C PHE A 248 -43.01 13.32 21.12
N LEU A 249 -43.71 13.30 19.98
CA LEU A 249 -44.81 14.23 19.70
C LEU A 249 -46.02 14.04 20.64
N ARG A 250 -46.25 12.82 21.14
CA ARG A 250 -47.37 12.52 22.06
C ARG A 250 -47.09 12.84 23.52
N PHE A 251 -45.84 12.71 23.96
CA PHE A 251 -45.47 12.80 25.38
C PHE A 251 -44.55 13.99 25.70
N GLY A 252 -43.98 14.65 24.69
CA GLY A 252 -43.02 15.73 24.85
C GLY A 252 -43.56 17.15 24.65
N GLY A 253 -44.86 17.31 24.38
CA GLY A 253 -45.57 18.59 24.31
C GLY A 253 -46.58 18.71 25.43
#